data_AF-A0A842N0X4-F1
#
_entry.id   AF-A0A842N0X4-F1
#
_cell.length_a   1.000
_cell.length_b   1.000
_cell.length_c   1.000
_cell.angle_alpha   90.00
_cell.angle_beta   90.00
_cell.angle_gamma   90.00
#
_symmetry.space_group_name_H-M   'P 1'
#
loop_
_entity.id
_entity.type
_entity.pdbx_description
1 polymer ?
#
loop_
_entity_poly.entity_id
_entity_poly.type
_entity_poly.pdbx_seq_one_letter_code
_entity_poly.pdbx_strand_id
1 'polypeptide(L)' 'MMGFGWMGGGMWLFWIALAAGLYFLFYGMPLYGGGGRSRALRIAEERYAQGEITAGELDEIKDKLWEE' A
#
# COMPACT_ATOMS: atom_id res chain seq x y z
N MET A 1 -22.90 33.56 -27.35
CA MET A 1 -21.57 32.94 -27.12
C MET A 1 -21.75 31.80 -26.11
N MET A 2 -22.26 30.64 -26.53
CA MET A 2 -22.57 29.52 -25.64
C MET A 2 -22.09 28.21 -26.26
N GLY A 3 -20.77 28.03 -26.34
CA GLY A 3 -20.23 26.83 -26.98
C GLY A 3 -18.78 26.48 -26.65
N PHE A 4 -18.12 27.19 -25.74
CA PHE A 4 -16.70 26.94 -25.42
C PHE A 4 -16.46 26.38 -24.01
N GLY A 5 -17.50 26.30 -23.16
CA GLY A 5 -17.39 25.78 -21.80
C GLY A 5 -17.66 24.28 -21.67
N TRP A 6 -18.54 23.72 -22.50
CA TRP A 6 -19.02 22.33 -22.31
C TRP A 6 -18.02 21.28 -22.84
N MET A 7 -17.33 21.58 -23.94
CA MET A 7 -16.36 20.66 -24.54
C MET A 7 -14.97 20.70 -23.87
N GLY A 8 -14.69 21.73 -23.06
CA GLY A 8 -13.47 21.84 -22.24
C GLY A 8 -13.66 21.41 -20.79
N GLY A 9 -14.81 21.69 -20.17
CA GLY A 9 -15.06 21.41 -18.75
C GLY A 9 -15.15 19.91 -18.41
N GLY A 10 -15.65 19.08 -19.34
CA GLY A 10 -15.74 17.63 -19.13
C GLY A 10 -14.38 16.94 -18.98
N MET A 11 -13.35 17.44 -19.68
CA MET A 11 -12.01 16.85 -19.62
C MET A 11 -11.34 17.14 -18.28
N TRP A 12 -11.51 18.34 -17.72
CA TRP A 12 -11.01 18.70 -16.39
C TRP A 12 -11.69 17.91 -15.28
N LEU A 13 -13.01 17.71 -15.36
CA LEU A 13 -13.74 16.87 -14.42
C LEU A 13 -13.26 15.41 -14.46
N PHE A 14 -12.97 14.88 -15.65
CA PHE A 14 -12.37 13.56 -15.80
C PHE A 14 -11.01 13.45 -15.11
N TRP A 15 -10.11 14.43 -15.30
CA TRP A 15 -8.79 14.45 -14.64
C TRP A 15 -8.89 14.58 -13.12
N ILE A 16 -9.82 15.40 -12.61
CA ILE A 16 -10.07 15.54 -11.17
C ILE A 16 -10.62 14.24 -10.59
N ALA A 17 -11.58 13.59 -11.26
CA ALA A 17 -12.14 12.31 -10.83
C ALA A 17 -11.08 11.19 -10.88
N LEU A 18 -10.21 11.18 -11.90
CA LEU A 18 -9.11 10.23 -12.01
C LEU A 18 -8.09 10.42 -10.88
N ALA A 19 -7.70 11.66 -10.59
CA ALA A 19 -6.78 11.99 -9.50
C ALA A 19 -7.38 11.64 -8.13
N ALA A 20 -8.67 11.92 -7.91
CA ALA A 20 -9.39 11.54 -6.70
C ALA A 20 -9.50 10.02 -6.55
N GLY A 21 -9.76 9.29 -7.64
CA GLY A 21 -9.79 7.83 -7.66
C GLY A 21 -8.44 7.20 -7.35
N LEU A 22 -7.34 7.71 -7.92
CA LEU A 22 -5.97 7.30 -7.62
C LEU A 22 -5.60 7.62 -6.17
N TYR A 23 -5.92 8.82 -5.69
CA TYR A 23 -5.70 9.21 -4.30
C TYR A 23 -6.44 8.27 -3.34
N PHE A 24 -7.70 7.93 -3.62
CA PHE A 24 -8.46 6.99 -2.81
C PHE A 24 -7.91 5.54 -2.91
N LEU A 25 -7.36 5.14 -4.06
CA LEU A 25 -6.73 3.84 -4.24
C LEU A 25 -5.43 3.71 -3.42
N PHE A 26 -4.61 4.77 -3.35
CA PHE A 26 -3.32 4.76 -2.63
C PHE A 26 -3.43 5.16 -1.15
N TYR A 27 -4.34 6.06 -0.79
CA TYR A 27 -4.49 6.62 0.56
C TYR A 27 -5.81 6.26 1.25
N GLY A 28 -6.84 5.83 0.50
CA GLY A 28 -8.19 5.55 1.01
C GLY A 28 -8.43 4.09 1.41
N MET A 29 -7.58 3.15 1.02
CA MET A 29 -7.57 1.82 1.61
C MET A 29 -6.73 1.85 2.91
N PRO A 30 -7.32 1.69 4.10
CA PRO A 30 -6.58 0.96 5.12
C PRO A 30 -6.28 -0.40 4.48
N LEU A 31 -5.02 -0.82 4.48
CA LEU A 31 -4.53 -2.10 3.94
C LEU A 31 -5.16 -3.28 4.70
N TYR A 32 -6.48 -3.43 4.66
CA TYR A 32 -7.24 -4.57 5.14
C TYR A 32 -7.19 -5.62 4.04
N GLY A 33 -6.12 -6.42 4.02
CA GLY A 33 -6.10 -7.60 3.16
C GLY A 33 -4.74 -8.27 2.94
N GLY A 34 -3.62 -7.59 3.15
CA GLY A 34 -2.29 -8.19 2.88
C GLY A 34 -1.15 -7.77 3.82
N GLY A 35 -1.41 -6.87 4.76
CA GLY A 35 -0.38 -6.26 5.59
C GLY A 35 0.10 -7.10 6.78
N GLY A 36 -0.61 -8.17 7.17
CA GLY A 36 -0.24 -8.97 8.34
C GLY A 36 1.12 -9.65 8.19
N ARG A 37 1.33 -10.34 7.05
CA ARG A 37 2.58 -11.03 6.72
C ARG A 37 3.75 -10.05 6.57
N SER A 38 3.55 -8.98 5.80
CA SER A 38 4.58 -7.95 5.62
C SER A 38 4.93 -7.24 6.92
N ARG A 39 3.95 -6.99 7.80
CA ARG A 39 4.18 -6.34 9.09
C ARG A 39 4.89 -7.26 10.08
N ALA A 40 4.50 -8.54 10.15
CA ALA A 40 5.15 -9.52 11.02
C ALA A 40 6.62 -9.73 10.61
N LEU A 41 6.88 -9.85 9.31
CA LEU A 41 8.23 -9.99 8.77
C LEU A 41 9.08 -8.74 9.06
N ARG A 42 8.51 -7.54 8.88
CA ARG A 42 9.21 -6.29 9.18
C ARG A 42 9.55 -6.13 10.66
N ILE A 43 8.67 -6.58 11.55
CA ILE A 43 8.94 -6.59 13.00
C ILE A 43 10.07 -7.57 13.34
N ALA A 44 10.09 -8.76 12.72
CA ALA A 44 11.16 -9.73 12.92
C ALA A 44 12.52 -9.19 12.45
N GLU A 45 12.57 -8.54 11.28
CA GLU A 45 13.79 -7.90 10.76
C GLU A 45 14.29 -6.77 11.68
N GLU A 46 13.38 -5.96 12.24
CA GLU A 46 13.74 -4.89 13.17
C GLU A 46 14.37 -5.44 14.46
N ARG A 47 13.84 -6.54 15.00
CA ARG A 47 14.41 -7.22 16.18
C ARG A 47 15.76 -7.87 15.90
N TYR A 48 15.95 -8.41 14.69
CA TYR A 48 17.24 -8.94 14.26
C TYR A 48 18.29 -7.82 14.17
N ALA A 49 17.93 -6.67 13.62
CA ALA A 49 18.82 -5.50 13.55
C ALA A 49 19.18 -4.95 14.94
N GLN A 50 18.28 -5.10 15.92
CA GLN A 50 18.54 -4.77 17.33
C GLN A 50 19.36 -5.84 18.06
N GLY A 51 19.59 -7.01 17.46
CA GLY A 51 20.30 -8.14 18.07
C GLY A 51 19.48 -8.88 19.12
N GLU A 52 18.16 -8.67 19.17
CA GLU A 52 17.25 -9.36 20.10
C GLU A 52 16.97 -10.81 19.67
N ILE A 53 17.13 -11.10 18.38
CA ILE A 53 16.98 -12.44 17.80
C ILE A 53 18.18 -12.77 16.90
N THR A 54 18.43 -14.05 16.74
CA THR A 54 19.49 -14.56 15.87
C THR A 54 19.03 -14.72 14.42
N ALA A 55 19.98 -14.88 13.50
CA ALA A 55 19.66 -15.05 12.07
C ALA A 55 18.83 -16.32 11.81
N GLY A 56 19.06 -17.40 12.58
CA GLY A 56 18.29 -18.64 12.44
C GLY A 56 16.83 -18.49 12.86
N GLU A 57 16.57 -17.73 13.92
CA GLU A 57 15.19 -17.43 14.37
C GLU A 57 14.45 -16.56 13.36
N LEU A 58 15.15 -15.63 12.70
CA LEU A 58 14.57 -14.81 11.62
C LEU A 58 14.17 -15.68 10.42
N ASP A 59 15.04 -16.61 10.00
CA ASP A 59 14.76 -17.49 8.87
C ASP A 59 13.59 -18.44 9.16
N GLU A 60 13.47 -18.98 10.38
CA GLU A 60 12.33 -19.82 10.76
C GLU A 60 11.00 -19.05 10.73
N ILE A 61 11.00 -17.78 11.13
CA ILE A 61 9.82 -16.91 11.04
C ILE A 61 9.46 -16.63 9.58
N LYS A 62 10.46 -16.42 8.72
CA LYS A 62 10.24 -16.23 7.28
C LYS A 62 9.59 -17.48 6.68
N ASP A 63 10.16 -18.65 6.91
CA ASP A 63 9.65 -19.90 6.34
C ASP A 63 8.22 -20.20 6.79
N LYS A 64 7.90 -20.05 8.08
CA LYS A 64 6.53 -20.22 8.59
C LYS A 64 5.53 -19.24 7.97
N LEU A 65 5.94 -18.00 7.74
CA LEU A 65 5.10 -16.98 7.11
C LEU A 65 4.91 -17.22 5.60
N TRP A 66 5.76 -18.03 4.96
CA TRP A 66 5.66 -18.41 3.56
C TRP A 66 4.87 -19.70 3.33
N GLU A 67 4.82 -20.61 4.30
CA GLU A 67 4.04 -21.86 4.24
C GLU A 67 2.52 -21.70 4.49
N GLU A 68 2.08 -20.59 5.11
CA GLU A 68 0.66 -20.20 5.20
C GLU A 68 0.17 -19.43 3.96
#